data_AF-A0A5E4XSR5-F1
#
_entry.id   AF-A0A5E4XSR5-F1
#
_cell.length_a   1.000
_cell.length_b   1.000
_cell.length_c   1.000
_cell.angle_alpha   90.00
_cell.angle_beta   90.00
_cell.angle_gamma   90.00
#
_symmetry.space_group_name_H-M   'P 1'
#
loop_
_entity.id
_entity.type
_entity.pdbx_description
1 polymer ?
#
loop_
_entity_poly.entity_id
_entity_poly.type
_entity_poly.pdbx_seq_one_letter_code
_entity_poly.pdbx_strand_id
1 'polypeptide(L)'
;MKTQTYVEGGRWVTDHIGPINAVMTISTAILIPVLDFIRPFFPYINYVAGCAVLVFVVLLAMRLFGGRRRIHGSLVVCAGLCAGAFSFGAIASSKHAEQGGVGAANVQWVANVQKLLVDIKNGKSDDPRVELNNIGMKWDPYEFAKASRMGDLRAIELFLRGGMPVTMPGTGMDVSLPYLVVKDDYPNAAEQLALFKKYGVNLNEPSLISRSHPGAPDTPPNLYAVAKDAKNEKVAGALISLGVATDSYPGWHAGAEERRKRGGVPAAWLQ
;
A
#
# COMPACT_ATOMS: atom_id res chain seq x y z
N MET A 1 -10.79 -59.05 43.38
CA MET A 1 -11.86 -58.02 43.31
C MET A 1 -11.40 -56.62 42.85
N LYS A 2 -10.09 -56.30 42.71
CA LYS A 2 -9.63 -54.95 42.30
C LYS A 2 -9.57 -54.69 40.78
N THR A 3 -9.69 -55.72 39.95
CA THR A 3 -9.48 -55.63 38.49
C THR A 3 -10.70 -55.12 37.72
N GLN A 4 -11.94 -55.47 38.12
CA GLN A 4 -13.15 -55.00 37.42
C GLN A 4 -13.34 -53.48 37.54
N THR A 5 -13.13 -52.92 38.74
CA THR A 5 -13.26 -51.48 39.00
C THR A 5 -12.20 -50.66 38.26
N TYR A 6 -11.00 -51.22 38.06
CA TYR A 6 -9.93 -50.57 37.30
C TYR A 6 -10.21 -50.57 35.79
N VAL A 7 -10.79 -51.65 35.27
CA VAL A 7 -11.20 -51.77 33.86
C VAL A 7 -12.41 -50.87 33.56
N GLU A 8 -13.38 -50.77 34.48
CA GLU A 8 -14.52 -49.86 34.35
C GLU A 8 -14.10 -48.38 34.42
N GLY A 9 -13.18 -48.03 35.33
CA GLY A 9 -12.61 -46.69 35.40
C GLY A 9 -11.80 -46.32 34.14
N GLY A 10 -11.00 -47.26 33.63
CA GLY A 10 -10.25 -47.08 32.39
C GLY A 10 -11.15 -46.87 31.17
N ARG A 11 -12.20 -47.69 31.03
CA ARG A 11 -13.21 -47.54 29.97
C ARG A 11 -13.94 -46.21 30.03
N TRP A 12 -14.30 -45.76 31.23
CA TRP A 12 -14.96 -44.48 31.41
C TRP A 12 -14.09 -43.30 30.94
N VAL A 13 -12.80 -43.31 31.26
CA VAL A 13 -11.82 -42.31 30.81
C VAL A 13 -11.66 -42.34 29.29
N THR A 14 -11.47 -43.50 28.68
CA THR A 14 -11.30 -43.58 27.21
C THR A 14 -12.57 -43.22 26.45
N ASP A 15 -13.74 -43.61 26.93
CA ASP A 15 -15.01 -43.41 26.21
C ASP A 15 -15.58 -42.00 26.39
N HIS A 16 -15.22 -41.30 27.47
CA HIS A 16 -15.76 -39.97 27.78
C HIS A 16 -14.72 -38.85 27.73
N ILE A 17 -13.50 -39.07 28.23
CA ILE A 17 -12.47 -38.01 28.29
C ILE A 17 -11.67 -37.95 26.99
N GLY A 18 -11.35 -39.09 26.37
CA GLY A 18 -10.62 -39.15 25.10
C GLY A 18 -11.25 -38.31 23.98
N PRO A 19 -12.55 -38.48 23.68
CA PRO A 19 -13.25 -37.68 22.66
C PRO A 19 -13.31 -36.20 23.02
N ILE A 20 -13.50 -35.86 24.30
CA ILE A 20 -13.52 -34.45 24.76
C ILE A 20 -12.16 -33.80 24.54
N ASN A 21 -11.08 -34.52 24.83
CA ASN A 21 -9.71 -34.00 24.66
C ASN A 21 -9.35 -33.87 23.17
N ALA A 22 -9.80 -34.80 22.33
CA ALA A 22 -9.62 -34.72 20.88
C ALA A 22 -10.38 -33.53 20.29
N VAL A 23 -11.64 -33.34 20.69
CA VAL A 23 -12.45 -32.17 20.27
C VAL A 23 -11.83 -30.87 20.78
N MET A 24 -11.37 -30.82 22.03
CA MET A 24 -10.63 -29.66 22.54
C MET A 24 -9.43 -29.35 21.66
N THR A 25 -8.57 -30.35 21.44
CA THR A 25 -7.32 -30.16 20.70
C THR A 25 -7.58 -29.72 19.26
N ILE A 26 -8.53 -30.33 18.57
CA ILE A 26 -8.89 -29.94 17.19
C ILE A 26 -9.50 -28.52 17.17
N SER A 27 -10.39 -28.21 18.12
CA SER A 27 -11.05 -26.90 18.18
C SER A 27 -10.08 -25.78 18.52
N THR A 28 -9.18 -25.99 19.49
CA THR A 28 -8.26 -24.93 19.95
C THR A 28 -6.98 -24.86 19.13
N ALA A 29 -6.43 -25.98 18.69
CA ALA A 29 -5.14 -25.99 17.98
C ALA A 29 -5.26 -25.77 16.47
N ILE A 30 -6.39 -26.12 15.84
CA ILE A 30 -6.57 -25.99 14.39
C ILE A 30 -7.53 -24.86 14.07
N LEU A 31 -8.70 -24.84 14.72
CA LEU A 31 -9.74 -23.89 14.34
C LEU A 31 -9.39 -22.44 14.68
N ILE A 32 -8.79 -22.19 15.85
CA ILE A 32 -8.42 -20.83 16.27
C ILE A 32 -7.38 -20.21 15.31
N PRO A 33 -6.25 -20.87 14.97
CA PRO A 33 -5.31 -20.32 13.99
C PRO A 33 -5.90 -20.10 12.60
N VAL A 34 -6.76 -21.02 12.13
CA VAL A 34 -7.41 -20.89 10.82
C VAL A 34 -8.39 -19.71 10.80
N LEU A 35 -9.18 -19.53 11.85
CA LEU A 35 -10.10 -18.40 11.99
C LEU A 35 -9.35 -17.08 12.07
N ASP A 36 -8.23 -17.05 12.77
CA ASP A 36 -7.36 -15.88 12.89
C ASP A 36 -6.74 -15.51 11.53
N PHE A 37 -6.30 -16.51 10.73
CA PHE A 37 -5.80 -16.30 9.37
C PHE A 37 -6.86 -15.75 8.41
N ILE A 38 -8.09 -16.27 8.50
CA ILE A 38 -9.20 -15.96 7.58
C ILE A 38 -9.90 -14.63 7.95
N ARG A 39 -9.65 -14.11 9.15
CA ARG A 39 -10.36 -12.95 9.70
C ARG A 39 -10.38 -11.69 8.81
N PRO A 40 -9.31 -11.29 8.09
CA PRO A 40 -9.36 -10.14 7.17
C PRO A 40 -10.39 -10.30 6.04
N PHE A 41 -10.82 -11.53 5.77
CA PHE A 41 -11.79 -11.88 4.73
C PHE A 41 -13.21 -12.10 5.28
N PHE A 42 -13.35 -12.34 6.58
CA PHE A 42 -14.63 -12.62 7.24
C PHE A 42 -14.88 -11.68 8.43
N PRO A 43 -15.48 -10.48 8.19
CA PRO A 43 -15.84 -9.55 9.26
C PRO A 43 -16.92 -10.10 10.21
N TYR A 44 -17.55 -11.22 9.84
CA TYR A 44 -18.65 -11.81 10.61
C TYR A 44 -18.22 -12.80 11.70
N ILE A 45 -16.92 -12.93 11.98
CA ILE A 45 -16.39 -13.92 12.94
C ILE A 45 -16.99 -13.75 14.35
N ASN A 46 -17.31 -12.52 14.74
CA ASN A 46 -17.97 -12.21 16.01
C ASN A 46 -19.41 -12.75 16.05
N TYR A 47 -20.13 -12.78 14.91
CA TYR A 47 -21.47 -13.37 14.84
C TYR A 47 -21.41 -14.89 14.94
N VAL A 48 -20.40 -15.54 14.36
CA VAL A 48 -20.20 -16.99 14.48
C VAL A 48 -19.92 -17.38 15.93
N ALA A 49 -19.06 -16.64 16.62
CA ALA A 49 -18.80 -16.83 18.05
C ALA A 49 -20.08 -16.59 18.88
N GLY A 50 -20.85 -15.56 18.56
CA GLY A 50 -22.15 -15.28 19.19
C GLY A 50 -23.15 -16.42 19.00
N CYS A 51 -23.30 -16.95 17.79
CA CYS A 51 -24.16 -18.10 17.50
C CYS A 51 -23.74 -19.36 18.25
N ALA A 52 -22.43 -19.64 18.36
CA ALA A 52 -21.93 -20.78 19.11
C ALA A 52 -22.29 -20.70 20.61
N VAL A 53 -22.15 -19.52 21.21
CA VAL A 53 -22.56 -19.27 22.60
C VAL A 53 -24.07 -19.42 22.77
N LEU A 54 -24.86 -18.93 21.81
CA LEU A 54 -26.33 -19.02 21.85
C LEU A 54 -26.79 -20.48 21.79
N VAL A 55 -26.19 -21.30 20.92
CA VAL A 55 -26.44 -22.75 20.85
C VAL A 55 -26.10 -23.44 22.18
N PHE A 56 -24.97 -23.08 22.80
CA PHE A 56 -24.61 -23.62 24.11
C PHE A 56 -25.63 -23.26 25.19
N VAL A 57 -26.07 -22.00 25.27
CA VAL A 57 -27.09 -21.55 26.24
C VAL A 57 -28.41 -22.31 26.04
N VAL A 58 -28.81 -22.53 24.79
CA VAL A 58 -30.02 -23.30 24.46
C VAL A 58 -29.90 -24.77 24.89
N LEU A 59 -28.76 -25.41 24.66
CA LEU A 59 -28.49 -26.79 25.10
C LEU A 59 -28.43 -26.90 26.64
N LEU A 60 -27.84 -25.90 27.32
CA LEU A 60 -27.80 -25.81 28.77
C LEU A 60 -29.21 -25.65 29.35
N ALA A 61 -30.03 -24.78 28.76
CA ALA A 61 -31.42 -24.59 29.17
C ALA A 61 -32.25 -25.87 28.98
N MET A 62 -32.09 -26.56 27.85
CA MET A 62 -32.75 -27.86 27.62
C MET A 62 -32.29 -28.94 28.60
N ARG A 63 -31.05 -28.89 29.10
CA ARG A 63 -30.55 -29.80 30.13
C ARG A 63 -31.17 -29.49 31.51
N LEU A 64 -31.28 -28.22 31.87
CA LEU A 64 -31.76 -27.77 33.18
C LEU A 64 -33.29 -27.82 33.31
N PHE A 65 -34.01 -27.46 32.25
CA PHE A 65 -35.47 -27.32 32.25
C PHE A 65 -36.20 -28.37 31.40
N GLY A 66 -35.48 -29.15 30.58
CA GLY A 66 -36.07 -30.21 29.77
C GLY A 66 -36.52 -31.39 30.63
N GLY A 67 -37.82 -31.70 30.59
CA GLY A 67 -38.43 -32.83 31.28
C GLY A 67 -37.96 -34.20 30.76
N ARG A 68 -38.85 -34.99 30.13
CA ARG A 68 -38.59 -36.41 29.77
C ARG A 68 -37.45 -36.66 28.77
N ARG A 69 -36.95 -35.65 28.06
CA ARG A 69 -35.80 -35.76 27.13
C ARG A 69 -34.62 -34.94 27.62
N ARG A 70 -33.94 -35.43 28.67
CA ARG A 70 -32.67 -34.83 29.12
C ARG A 70 -31.57 -35.17 28.13
N ILE A 71 -30.98 -34.14 27.52
CA ILE A 71 -29.81 -34.24 26.64
C ILE A 71 -28.62 -34.80 27.43
N HIS A 72 -27.79 -35.66 26.84
CA HIS A 72 -26.59 -36.18 27.51
C HIS A 72 -25.64 -35.06 27.98
N GLY A 73 -25.07 -35.21 29.17
CA GLY A 73 -24.19 -34.20 29.77
C GLY A 73 -22.93 -33.95 28.95
N SER A 74 -22.43 -34.97 28.24
CA SER A 74 -21.27 -34.87 27.34
C SER A 74 -21.47 -33.88 26.20
N LEU A 75 -22.68 -33.80 25.64
CA LEU A 75 -23.04 -32.84 24.58
C LEU A 75 -22.99 -31.39 25.07
N VAL A 76 -23.47 -31.14 26.29
CA VAL A 76 -23.44 -29.80 26.90
C VAL A 76 -22.02 -29.38 27.21
N VAL A 77 -21.19 -30.29 27.75
CA VAL A 77 -19.77 -30.02 28.02
C VAL A 77 -19.00 -29.73 26.73
N CYS A 78 -19.23 -30.51 25.68
CA CYS A 78 -18.63 -30.30 24.36
C CYS A 78 -19.04 -28.95 23.76
N ALA A 79 -20.34 -28.62 23.76
CA ALA A 79 -20.82 -27.33 23.26
C ALA A 79 -20.28 -26.14 24.06
N GLY A 80 -20.16 -26.28 25.39
CA GLY A 80 -19.58 -25.25 26.25
C GLY A 80 -18.09 -25.03 26.00
N LEU A 81 -17.33 -26.10 25.79
CA LEU A 81 -15.93 -26.04 25.39
C LEU A 81 -15.74 -25.36 24.04
N CYS A 82 -16.55 -25.72 23.04
CA CYS A 82 -16.52 -25.05 21.74
C CYS A 82 -16.85 -23.57 21.88
N ALA A 83 -17.95 -23.21 22.57
CA ALA A 83 -18.33 -21.82 22.79
C ALA A 83 -17.22 -21.02 23.48
N GLY A 84 -16.58 -21.59 24.51
CA GLY A 84 -15.44 -21.00 25.19
C GLY A 84 -14.25 -20.77 24.26
N ALA A 85 -13.86 -21.78 23.47
CA ALA A 85 -12.76 -21.68 22.51
C ALA A 85 -13.01 -20.58 21.45
N PHE A 86 -14.23 -20.51 20.90
CA PHE A 86 -14.61 -19.47 19.95
C PHE A 86 -14.63 -18.07 20.57
N SER A 87 -15.14 -17.93 21.79
CA SER A 87 -15.14 -16.64 22.50
C SER A 87 -13.72 -16.18 22.85
N PHE A 88 -12.85 -17.06 23.35
CA PHE A 88 -11.45 -16.74 23.61
C PHE A 88 -10.71 -16.39 22.32
N GLY A 89 -10.91 -17.15 21.24
CA GLY A 89 -10.34 -16.84 19.93
C GLY A 89 -10.80 -15.46 19.42
N ALA A 90 -12.09 -15.15 19.54
CA ALA A 90 -12.63 -13.85 19.14
C ALA A 90 -12.07 -12.68 19.97
N ILE A 91 -11.90 -12.86 21.29
CA ILE A 91 -11.36 -11.83 22.20
C ILE A 91 -9.84 -11.66 22.05
N ALA A 92 -9.09 -12.75 21.97
CA ALA A 92 -7.64 -12.70 21.76
C ALA A 92 -7.32 -12.10 20.39
N SER A 93 -8.07 -12.48 19.37
CA SER A 93 -7.94 -11.90 18.04
C SER A 93 -8.38 -10.43 18.03
N SER A 94 -9.45 -10.02 18.73
CA SER A 94 -9.90 -8.61 18.74
C SER A 94 -8.85 -7.64 19.26
N LYS A 95 -8.02 -8.06 20.23
CA LYS A 95 -6.87 -7.28 20.72
C LYS A 95 -5.78 -7.05 19.67
N HIS A 96 -5.68 -7.92 18.67
CA HIS A 96 -4.72 -7.84 17.56
C HIS A 96 -5.39 -7.61 16.20
N ALA A 97 -6.62 -7.08 16.19
CA ALA A 97 -7.41 -6.92 14.96
C ALA A 97 -6.74 -5.98 13.94
N GLU A 98 -6.08 -4.92 14.41
CA GLU A 98 -5.35 -3.99 13.55
C GLU A 98 -4.08 -4.61 12.94
N GLN A 99 -3.60 -5.73 13.49
CA GLN A 99 -2.40 -6.45 13.06
C GLN A 99 -2.71 -7.72 12.25
N GLY A 100 -3.97 -7.97 11.89
CA GLY A 100 -4.38 -9.15 11.11
C GLY A 100 -4.61 -10.41 11.95
N GLY A 101 -4.61 -10.31 13.29
CA GLY A 101 -4.77 -11.43 14.21
C GLY A 101 -3.52 -11.75 15.04
N VAL A 102 -3.64 -12.69 15.97
CA VAL A 102 -2.55 -13.15 16.85
C VAL A 102 -1.42 -13.81 16.06
N GLY A 103 -1.76 -14.56 15.00
CA GLY A 103 -0.80 -15.23 14.12
C GLY A 103 0.05 -14.25 13.32
N ALA A 104 -0.57 -13.22 12.73
CA ALA A 104 0.14 -12.18 12.00
C ALA A 104 0.96 -11.26 12.93
N ALA A 105 0.47 -11.01 14.15
CA ALA A 105 1.20 -10.22 15.15
C ALA A 105 2.48 -10.90 15.66
N ASN A 106 2.51 -12.24 15.70
CA ASN A 106 3.65 -12.99 16.25
C ASN A 106 4.53 -13.68 15.20
N VAL A 107 4.05 -13.79 13.95
CA VAL A 107 4.74 -14.56 12.90
C VAL A 107 4.77 -13.80 11.58
N GLN A 108 5.95 -13.29 11.23
CA GLN A 108 6.16 -12.41 10.08
C GLN A 108 5.71 -13.02 8.73
N TRP A 109 5.90 -14.32 8.51
CA TRP A 109 5.49 -14.96 7.25
C TRP A 109 3.96 -14.99 7.09
N VAL A 110 3.21 -15.11 8.19
CA VAL A 110 1.74 -15.08 8.19
C VAL A 110 1.25 -13.67 7.83
N ALA A 111 1.88 -12.65 8.40
CA ALA A 111 1.60 -11.26 8.06
C ALA A 111 1.88 -10.96 6.58
N ASN A 112 2.98 -11.47 6.03
CA ASN A 112 3.32 -11.30 4.61
C ASN A 112 2.28 -11.96 3.68
N VAL A 113 1.85 -13.19 3.99
CA VAL A 113 0.84 -13.90 3.19
C VAL A 113 -0.53 -13.21 3.28
N GLN A 114 -0.94 -12.78 4.47
CA GLN A 114 -2.20 -12.03 4.63
C GLN A 114 -2.16 -10.70 3.87
N LYS A 115 -1.05 -9.97 3.95
CA LYS A 115 -0.85 -8.74 3.18
C LYS A 115 -0.98 -8.98 1.68
N LEU A 116 -0.31 -10.01 1.16
CA LEU A 116 -0.38 -10.40 -0.25
C LEU A 116 -1.82 -10.74 -0.69
N LEU A 117 -2.58 -11.47 0.14
CA LEU A 117 -4.00 -11.78 -0.14
C LEU A 117 -4.89 -10.53 -0.09
N VAL A 118 -4.62 -9.58 0.82
CA VAL A 118 -5.32 -8.29 0.90
C VAL A 118 -4.98 -7.42 -0.32
N ASP A 119 -3.72 -7.40 -0.74
CA ASP A 119 -3.27 -6.67 -1.92
C ASP A 119 -3.90 -7.25 -3.20
N ILE A 120 -3.96 -8.59 -3.34
CA ILE A 120 -4.72 -9.26 -4.41
C ILE A 120 -6.21 -8.87 -4.38
N LYS A 121 -6.86 -8.94 -3.21
CA LYS A 121 -8.28 -8.54 -3.04
C LYS A 121 -8.51 -7.09 -3.46
N ASN A 122 -7.56 -6.21 -3.16
CA ASN A 122 -7.65 -4.79 -3.45
C ASN A 122 -7.12 -4.43 -4.84
N GLY A 123 -6.70 -5.40 -5.65
CA GLY A 123 -6.13 -5.18 -6.97
C GLY A 123 -4.81 -4.40 -6.95
N LYS A 124 -4.08 -4.45 -5.84
CA LYS A 124 -2.77 -3.79 -5.69
C LYS A 124 -1.65 -4.73 -6.11
N SER A 125 -0.71 -4.23 -6.90
CA SER A 125 0.51 -4.95 -7.27
C SER A 125 1.75 -4.21 -6.80
N ASP A 126 2.75 -4.96 -6.33
CA ASP A 126 4.09 -4.42 -6.07
C ASP A 126 4.82 -4.06 -7.39
N ASP A 127 4.39 -4.65 -8.52
CA ASP A 127 4.89 -4.26 -9.84
C ASP A 127 4.19 -2.96 -10.29
N PRO A 128 4.94 -1.85 -10.42
CA PRO A 128 4.36 -0.55 -10.77
C PRO A 128 3.68 -0.54 -12.14
N ARG A 129 4.10 -1.41 -13.08
CA ARG A 129 3.49 -1.49 -14.42
C ARG A 129 2.16 -2.19 -14.38
N VAL A 130 2.05 -3.24 -13.57
CA VAL A 130 0.79 -3.94 -13.31
C VAL A 130 -0.18 -3.02 -12.56
N GLU A 131 0.32 -2.31 -11.55
CA GLU A 131 -0.49 -1.36 -10.79
C GLU A 131 -1.01 -0.21 -11.67
N LEU A 132 -0.19 0.33 -12.58
CA LEU A 132 -0.62 1.31 -13.59
C LEU A 132 -1.76 0.75 -14.45
N ASN A 133 -1.62 -0.48 -14.93
CA ASN A 133 -2.65 -1.13 -15.72
C ASN A 133 -3.95 -1.35 -14.92
N ASN A 134 -3.84 -1.69 -13.63
CA ASN A 134 -4.99 -1.85 -12.73
C ASN A 134 -5.75 -0.54 -12.49
N ILE A 135 -5.06 0.61 -12.55
CA ILE A 135 -5.69 1.94 -12.49
C ILE A 135 -6.04 2.52 -13.88
N GLY A 136 -6.00 1.68 -14.93
CA GLY A 136 -6.41 2.04 -16.28
C GLY A 136 -5.40 2.87 -17.08
N MET A 137 -4.14 2.93 -16.64
CA MET A 137 -3.06 3.63 -17.32
C MET A 137 -2.09 2.64 -17.97
N LYS A 138 -1.72 2.90 -19.22
CA LYS A 138 -0.73 2.10 -19.94
C LYS A 138 0.68 2.55 -19.56
N TRP A 139 1.63 1.61 -19.58
CA TRP A 139 3.05 1.92 -19.46
C TRP A 139 3.55 2.60 -20.75
N ASP A 140 3.33 3.92 -20.85
CA ASP A 140 3.62 4.70 -22.04
C ASP A 140 4.08 6.13 -21.68
N PRO A 141 5.08 6.70 -22.39
CA PRO A 141 5.57 8.07 -22.13
C PRO A 141 4.49 9.16 -22.24
N TYR A 142 3.52 9.01 -23.14
CA TYR A 142 2.43 9.99 -23.28
C TYR A 142 1.48 9.94 -22.08
N GLU A 143 1.18 8.76 -21.54
CA GLU A 143 0.39 8.63 -20.30
C GLU A 143 1.16 9.20 -19.10
N PHE A 144 2.49 9.04 -19.05
CA PHE A 144 3.29 9.68 -18.01
C PHE A 144 3.27 11.21 -18.09
N ALA A 145 3.42 11.77 -19.30
CA ALA A 145 3.30 13.20 -19.54
C ALA A 145 1.91 13.73 -19.19
N LYS A 146 0.87 12.98 -19.52
CA LYS A 146 -0.52 13.30 -19.19
C LYS A 146 -0.77 13.26 -17.68
N ALA A 147 -0.29 12.24 -16.98
CA ALA A 147 -0.36 12.14 -15.52
C ALA A 147 0.33 13.32 -14.84
N SER A 148 1.51 13.71 -15.34
CA SER A 148 2.24 14.91 -14.90
C SER A 148 1.44 16.19 -15.12
N ARG A 149 0.85 16.37 -16.31
CA ARG A 149 -0.02 17.53 -16.62
C ARG A 149 -1.28 17.59 -15.76
N MET A 150 -1.82 16.44 -15.36
CA MET A 150 -2.98 16.34 -14.48
C MET A 150 -2.62 16.45 -12.99
N GLY A 151 -1.33 16.38 -12.64
CA GLY A 151 -0.87 16.39 -11.25
C GLY A 151 -1.20 15.11 -10.46
N ASP A 152 -1.41 13.98 -11.15
CA ASP A 152 -1.68 12.68 -10.51
C ASP A 152 -0.39 12.11 -9.90
N LEU A 153 -0.14 12.47 -8.64
CA LEU A 153 1.06 12.07 -7.91
C LEU A 153 1.20 10.54 -7.78
N ARG A 154 0.10 9.80 -7.71
CA ARG A 154 0.14 8.32 -7.61
C ARG A 154 0.63 7.73 -8.91
N ALA A 155 0.06 8.15 -10.03
CA ALA A 155 0.47 7.70 -11.35
C ALA A 155 1.94 8.04 -11.64
N ILE A 156 2.34 9.28 -11.35
CA ILE A 156 3.72 9.77 -11.51
C ILE A 156 4.69 8.92 -10.69
N GLU A 157 4.36 8.64 -9.42
CA GLU A 157 5.19 7.79 -8.58
C GLU A 157 5.32 6.36 -9.15
N LEU A 158 4.26 5.79 -9.70
CA LEU A 158 4.31 4.46 -10.33
C LEU A 158 5.18 4.46 -11.60
N PHE A 159 5.07 5.48 -12.46
CA PHE A 159 5.93 5.63 -13.64
C PHE A 159 7.42 5.73 -13.26
N LEU A 160 7.73 6.53 -12.24
CA LEU A 160 9.09 6.69 -11.75
C LEU A 160 9.62 5.41 -11.08
N ARG A 161 8.80 4.74 -10.27
CA ARG A 161 9.13 3.44 -9.66
C ARG A 161 9.44 2.36 -10.69
N GLY A 162 8.71 2.35 -11.81
CA GLY A 162 8.94 1.40 -12.90
C GLY A 162 10.14 1.75 -13.80
N GLY A 163 10.85 2.86 -13.51
CA GLY A 163 12.04 3.30 -14.21
C GLY A 163 11.77 4.05 -15.53
N MET A 164 10.60 4.68 -15.69
CA MET A 164 10.33 5.47 -16.89
C MET A 164 11.21 6.74 -16.90
N PRO A 165 11.95 7.02 -17.99
CA PRO A 165 12.77 8.22 -18.08
C PRO A 165 11.89 9.48 -18.11
N VAL A 166 12.38 10.55 -17.48
CA VAL A 166 11.73 11.87 -17.48
C VAL A 166 12.11 12.72 -18.69
N THR A 167 13.05 12.25 -19.49
CA THR A 167 13.42 12.76 -20.81
C THR A 167 12.83 11.81 -21.86
N MET A 168 12.19 12.36 -22.89
CA MET A 168 11.46 11.57 -23.90
C MET A 168 12.06 11.76 -25.30
N PRO A 169 13.31 11.35 -25.54
CA PRO A 169 13.94 11.50 -26.85
C PRO A 169 13.15 10.76 -27.94
N GLY A 170 12.98 11.39 -29.11
CA GLY A 170 12.37 10.75 -30.29
C GLY A 170 10.83 10.72 -30.31
N THR A 171 10.16 11.37 -29.36
CA THR A 171 8.68 11.43 -29.29
C THR A 171 8.08 12.69 -29.96
N GLY A 172 8.91 13.54 -30.57
CA GLY A 172 8.54 14.88 -31.04
C GLY A 172 8.43 15.92 -29.92
N MET A 173 8.55 15.49 -28.66
CA MET A 173 8.71 16.34 -27.49
C MET A 173 10.19 16.30 -27.05
N ASP A 174 11.03 17.12 -27.69
CA ASP A 174 12.45 17.27 -27.32
C ASP A 174 12.64 18.06 -26.00
N VAL A 175 11.73 17.85 -25.04
CA VAL A 175 11.62 18.64 -23.82
C VAL A 175 11.41 17.68 -22.65
N SER A 176 12.17 17.89 -21.57
CA SER A 176 12.04 17.06 -20.37
C SER A 176 10.74 17.36 -19.60
N LEU A 177 10.20 16.34 -18.92
CA LEU A 177 9.04 16.53 -18.04
C LEU A 177 9.29 17.55 -16.91
N PRO A 178 10.42 17.53 -16.19
CA PRO A 178 10.69 18.55 -15.17
C PRO A 178 10.66 19.97 -15.72
N TYR A 179 11.13 20.18 -16.95
CA TYR A 179 11.02 21.48 -17.60
C TYR A 179 9.57 21.87 -17.89
N LEU A 180 8.74 20.95 -18.40
CA LEU A 180 7.32 21.22 -18.66
C LEU A 180 6.57 21.53 -17.36
N VAL A 181 6.82 20.75 -16.31
CA VAL A 181 6.24 20.95 -14.98
C VAL A 181 6.51 22.35 -14.45
N VAL A 182 7.75 22.84 -14.61
CA VAL A 182 8.16 24.16 -14.14
C VAL A 182 7.65 25.27 -15.05
N LYS A 183 7.84 25.14 -16.36
CA LYS A 183 7.52 26.18 -17.35
C LYS A 183 6.01 26.43 -17.43
N ASP A 184 5.23 25.35 -17.52
CA ASP A 184 3.80 25.43 -17.78
C ASP A 184 2.99 25.40 -16.46
N ASP A 185 3.65 25.50 -15.30
CA ASP A 185 3.07 25.49 -13.96
C ASP A 185 2.06 24.35 -13.74
N TYR A 186 2.53 23.10 -13.92
CA TYR A 186 1.66 21.95 -13.76
C TYR A 186 1.14 21.82 -12.31
N PRO A 187 -0.08 21.27 -12.11
CA PRO A 187 -0.61 21.05 -10.78
C PRO A 187 0.33 20.21 -9.92
N ASN A 188 0.48 20.57 -8.63
CA ASN A 188 1.40 19.91 -7.70
C ASN A 188 2.87 19.91 -8.15
N ALA A 189 3.32 20.94 -8.89
CA ALA A 189 4.67 21.01 -9.44
C ALA A 189 5.78 20.78 -8.40
N ALA A 190 5.67 21.35 -7.20
CA ALA A 190 6.66 21.17 -6.14
C ALA A 190 6.77 19.70 -5.69
N GLU A 191 5.62 19.04 -5.54
CA GLU A 191 5.51 17.64 -5.15
C GLU A 191 6.00 16.70 -6.26
N GLN A 192 5.71 17.03 -7.53
CA GLN A 192 6.24 16.32 -8.70
C GLN A 192 7.78 16.39 -8.76
N LEU A 193 8.35 17.58 -8.57
CA LEU A 193 9.81 17.77 -8.55
C LEU A 193 10.46 17.00 -7.38
N ALA A 194 9.80 16.96 -6.23
CA ALA A 194 10.25 16.15 -5.09
C ALA A 194 10.23 14.65 -5.43
N LEU A 195 9.19 14.16 -6.13
CA LEU A 195 9.13 12.78 -6.61
C LEU A 195 10.25 12.49 -7.61
N PHE A 196 10.49 13.36 -8.60
CA PHE A 196 11.60 13.20 -9.54
C PHE A 196 12.93 13.04 -8.82
N LYS A 197 13.24 13.93 -7.86
CA LYS A 197 14.46 13.83 -7.05
C LYS A 197 14.51 12.53 -6.24
N LYS A 198 13.41 12.14 -5.58
CA LYS A 198 13.30 10.91 -4.80
C LYS A 198 13.64 9.66 -5.63
N TYR A 199 13.26 9.65 -6.90
CA TYR A 199 13.50 8.55 -7.83
C TYR A 199 14.75 8.72 -8.70
N GLY A 200 15.69 9.56 -8.28
CA GLY A 200 17.03 9.63 -8.86
C GLY A 200 17.24 10.62 -10.00
N VAL A 201 16.24 11.47 -10.30
CA VAL A 201 16.42 12.56 -11.27
C VAL A 201 17.28 13.66 -10.66
N ASN A 202 18.40 13.96 -11.31
CA ASN A 202 19.23 15.10 -10.94
C ASN A 202 18.62 16.40 -11.48
N LEU A 203 17.94 17.16 -10.63
CA LEU A 203 17.28 18.42 -11.02
C LEU A 203 18.25 19.54 -11.47
N ASN A 204 19.55 19.39 -11.24
CA ASN A 204 20.60 20.29 -11.74
C ASN A 204 21.15 19.86 -13.11
N GLU A 205 20.66 18.77 -13.70
CA GLU A 205 21.18 18.25 -14.95
C GLU A 205 20.83 19.20 -16.12
N PRO A 206 21.82 19.69 -16.88
CA PRO A 206 21.58 20.60 -18.00
C PRO A 206 20.73 19.99 -19.13
N SER A 207 20.65 18.66 -19.23
CA SER A 207 19.79 18.00 -20.22
C SER A 207 18.30 18.29 -19.99
N LEU A 208 17.89 18.64 -18.76
CA LEU A 208 16.48 18.89 -18.43
C LEU A 208 15.96 20.18 -19.08
N ILE A 209 16.82 21.17 -19.28
CA ILE A 209 16.48 22.49 -19.85
C ILE A 209 16.77 22.58 -21.35
N SER A 210 17.54 21.64 -21.89
CA SER A 210 17.94 21.66 -23.29
C SER A 210 16.73 21.33 -24.16
N ARG A 211 16.18 22.34 -24.82
CA ARG A 211 15.51 22.12 -26.11
C ARG A 211 16.57 21.62 -27.10
N SER A 212 16.16 21.14 -28.27
CA SER A 212 17.01 20.50 -29.30
C SER A 212 18.28 21.27 -29.75
N HIS A 213 18.59 22.44 -29.19
CA HIS A 213 19.81 23.23 -29.37
C HIS A 213 20.49 23.56 -28.02
N PRO A 214 21.28 22.64 -27.46
CA PRO A 214 22.10 22.92 -26.28
C PRO A 214 23.08 24.07 -26.60
N GLY A 215 23.10 25.12 -25.79
CA GLY A 215 24.07 26.23 -25.91
C GLY A 215 23.56 27.50 -26.59
N ALA A 216 22.29 27.58 -27.00
CA ALA A 216 21.72 28.87 -27.41
C ALA A 216 21.83 29.89 -26.25
N PRO A 217 22.23 31.14 -26.50
CA PRO A 217 22.46 32.14 -25.45
C PRO A 217 21.25 32.37 -24.55
N ASP A 218 20.04 32.13 -25.07
CA ASP A 218 18.77 32.36 -24.37
C ASP A 218 18.21 31.11 -23.68
N THR A 219 18.92 29.98 -23.72
CA THR A 219 18.55 28.79 -22.95
C THR A 219 18.78 29.06 -21.46
N PRO A 220 17.75 28.90 -20.59
CA PRO A 220 17.91 29.06 -19.15
C PRO A 220 18.96 28.09 -18.59
N PRO A 221 19.82 28.48 -17.63
CA PRO A 221 20.93 27.65 -17.14
C PRO A 221 20.51 26.46 -16.27
N ASN A 222 19.31 26.49 -15.69
CA ASN A 222 18.74 25.40 -14.90
C ASN A 222 17.23 25.59 -14.70
N LEU A 223 16.57 24.62 -14.05
CA LEU A 223 15.13 24.68 -13.75
C LEU A 223 14.74 25.87 -12.86
N TYR A 224 15.63 26.33 -11.97
CA TYR A 224 15.37 27.51 -11.14
C TYR A 224 15.21 28.77 -12.00
N ALA A 225 16.09 28.97 -12.98
CA ALA A 225 15.99 30.06 -13.93
C ALA A 225 14.69 29.98 -14.77
N VAL A 226 14.26 28.77 -15.15
CA VAL A 226 12.96 28.56 -15.82
C VAL A 226 11.81 29.02 -14.93
N ALA A 227 11.80 28.62 -13.65
CA ALA A 227 10.74 28.99 -12.71
C ALA A 227 10.67 30.52 -12.50
N LYS A 228 11.82 31.18 -12.40
CA LYS A 228 11.90 32.64 -12.24
C LYS A 228 11.46 33.40 -13.49
N ASP A 229 11.85 32.95 -14.68
CA ASP A 229 11.41 33.56 -15.95
C ASP A 229 9.89 33.34 -16.19
N ALA A 230 9.37 32.20 -15.74
CA ALA A 230 7.93 31.91 -15.70
C ALA A 230 7.16 32.66 -14.58
N LYS A 231 7.86 33.46 -13.75
CA LYS A 231 7.31 34.18 -12.59
C LYS A 231 6.64 33.28 -11.54
N ASN A 232 7.08 32.03 -11.45
CA ASN A 232 6.57 31.03 -10.52
C ASN A 232 7.43 30.97 -9.26
N GLU A 233 7.22 31.93 -8.36
CA GLU A 233 8.00 32.04 -7.11
C GLU A 233 7.82 30.84 -6.18
N LYS A 234 6.64 30.21 -6.19
CA LYS A 234 6.35 29.01 -5.39
C LYS A 234 7.24 27.85 -5.83
N VAL A 235 7.27 27.56 -7.14
CA VAL A 235 8.11 26.50 -7.70
C VAL A 235 9.59 26.85 -7.60
N ALA A 236 9.97 28.12 -7.79
CA ALA A 236 11.35 28.57 -7.57
C ALA A 236 11.81 28.30 -6.12
N GLY A 237 10.97 28.60 -5.12
CA GLY A 237 11.22 28.29 -3.71
C GLY A 237 11.35 26.79 -3.44
N ALA A 238 10.50 25.97 -4.08
CA ALA A 238 10.60 24.51 -3.99
C ALA A 238 11.89 23.96 -4.63
N LEU A 239 12.33 24.51 -5.76
CA LEU A 239 13.58 24.10 -6.39
C LEU A 239 14.79 24.41 -5.50
N ILE A 240 14.76 25.53 -4.76
CA ILE A 240 15.78 25.84 -3.75
C ILE A 240 15.81 24.77 -2.64
N SER A 241 14.65 24.42 -2.08
CA SER A 241 14.58 23.40 -1.02
C SER A 241 14.98 22.01 -1.52
N LEU A 242 14.82 21.76 -2.82
CA LEU A 242 15.28 20.56 -3.50
C LEU A 242 16.77 20.63 -3.93
N GLY A 243 17.50 21.69 -3.59
CA GLY A 243 18.95 21.79 -3.82
C GLY A 243 19.33 22.12 -5.26
N VAL A 244 18.47 22.80 -6.01
CA VAL A 244 18.79 23.33 -7.34
C VAL A 244 19.61 24.61 -7.21
N ALA A 245 20.66 24.74 -8.02
CA ALA A 245 21.55 25.89 -8.01
C ALA A 245 20.81 27.19 -8.40
N THR A 246 21.14 28.31 -7.76
CA THR A 246 20.47 29.61 -7.96
C THR A 246 21.40 30.72 -8.42
N ASP A 247 22.70 30.52 -8.27
CA ASP A 247 23.79 31.46 -8.54
C ASP A 247 23.88 31.87 -10.02
N SER A 248 23.52 30.97 -10.93
CA SER A 248 23.57 31.22 -12.37
C SER A 248 22.46 32.14 -12.90
N TYR A 249 21.37 32.36 -12.14
CA TYR A 249 20.21 33.11 -12.63
C TYR A 249 20.47 34.61 -12.85
N PRO A 250 21.03 35.39 -11.89
CA PRO A 250 21.18 36.84 -12.05
C PRO A 250 22.03 37.24 -13.26
N GLY A 251 23.17 36.56 -13.46
CA GLY A 251 24.08 36.81 -14.58
C GLY A 251 23.45 36.44 -15.93
N TRP A 252 22.78 35.30 -16.01
CA TRP A 252 22.07 34.88 -17.21
C TRP A 252 20.92 35.85 -17.57
N HIS A 253 20.11 36.24 -16.59
CA HIS A 253 18.94 37.09 -16.78
C HIS A 253 19.34 38.48 -17.31
N ALA A 254 20.37 39.11 -16.72
CA ALA A 254 20.89 40.39 -17.20
C ALA A 254 21.40 40.31 -18.65
N GLY A 255 22.14 39.26 -18.99
CA GLY A 255 22.62 39.05 -20.36
C GLY A 255 21.49 38.76 -21.36
N ALA A 256 20.45 38.03 -20.94
CA ALA A 256 19.28 37.75 -21.77
C ALA A 256 18.48 39.02 -22.05
N GLU A 257 18.29 39.89 -21.06
CA GLU A 257 17.65 41.20 -21.25
C GLU A 257 18.44 42.09 -22.22
N GLU A 258 19.77 42.12 -22.11
CA GLU A 258 20.63 42.89 -23.00
C GLU A 258 20.53 42.41 -24.45
N ARG A 259 20.49 41.08 -24.68
CA ARG A 259 20.28 40.50 -26.02
C ARG A 259 18.91 40.83 -26.59
N ARG A 260 17.84 40.75 -25.77
CA ARG A 260 16.48 41.14 -26.18
C ARG A 260 16.42 42.61 -26.59
N LYS A 261 17.10 43.50 -25.84
CA LYS A 261 17.21 44.94 -26.18
C LYS A 261 17.97 45.19 -27.50
N ARG A 262 18.89 44.31 -27.88
CA ARG A 262 19.69 44.40 -29.11
C ARG A 262 19.05 43.74 -30.35
N GLY A 263 17.78 43.30 -30.26
CA GLY A 263 17.07 42.69 -31.38
C GLY A 263 17.17 41.15 -31.44
N GLY A 264 17.61 40.49 -30.37
CA GLY A 264 17.67 39.03 -30.25
C GLY A 264 19.03 38.42 -30.62
N VAL A 265 19.09 37.09 -30.66
CA VAL A 265 20.29 36.35 -31.03
C VAL A 265 20.54 36.50 -32.54
N PRO A 266 21.74 36.91 -32.99
CA PRO A 266 22.03 37.02 -34.43
C PRO A 266 21.82 35.67 -35.12
N ALA A 267 21.21 35.67 -36.31
CA ALA A 267 20.88 34.45 -37.08
C ALA A 267 22.08 33.50 -37.30
N ALA A 268 23.31 34.01 -37.23
CA ALA A 268 24.55 33.24 -37.32
C ALA A 268 24.80 32.26 -36.16
N TRP A 269 24.10 32.41 -35.03
CA TRP A 269 24.20 31.52 -33.85
C TRP A 269 23.08 30.48 -33.77
N LEU A 270 22.21 30.42 -34.80
CA LEU A 270 21.10 29.48 -34.91
C LEU A 270 21.38 28.36 -35.93
N GLN A 271 22.63 28.23 -36.40
CA GLN A 271 23.07 27.16 -37.32
C GLN A 271 23.72 26.00 -36.58
#